data_AF-A0A5B7C342-F1
#
_entry.id   AF-A0A5B7C342-F1
#
_cell.length_a   1.000
_cell.length_b   1.000
_cell.length_c   1.000
_cell.angle_alpha   90.00
_cell.angle_beta   90.00
_cell.angle_gamma   90.00
#
_symmetry.space_group_name_H-M   'P 1'
#
loop_
_entity.id
_entity.type
_entity.pdbx_description
1 polymer ?
#
loop_
_entity_poly.entity_id
_entity_poly.type
_entity_poly.pdbx_seq_one_letter_code
_entity_poly.pdbx_strand_id
1 'polypeptide(L)'
;LSTMRGYFICVSFAARTRDNTMGPMLNSSGHRATPFSYGAGHIQPNRAMDPGLVYDLNSTDYLNFLCVIGYNRTVIKLFTKGPFTCPKAISLIDLNYPSITVPKLIGLVTVTRTLKNVGPPGTYRAHVKPPAGISITIWPESNTT
;
A
#
# COMPACT_ATOMS: atom_id res chain seq x y z
N LEU A 1 15.25 -8.36 -19.75
CA LEU A 1 14.38 -7.53 -18.89
C LEU A 1 13.28 -8.43 -18.34
N SER A 2 13.31 -8.75 -17.04
CA SER A 2 12.29 -9.61 -16.43
C SER A 2 11.01 -8.79 -16.26
N THR A 3 9.99 -9.07 -17.08
CA THR A 3 8.65 -8.53 -16.90
C THR A 3 8.12 -9.10 -15.59
N MET A 4 8.35 -8.41 -14.47
CA MET A 4 7.71 -8.74 -13.20
C MET A 4 6.20 -8.59 -13.42
N ARG A 5 5.51 -9.71 -13.62
CA ARG A 5 4.05 -9.83 -13.48
C ARG A 5 3.68 -9.71 -12.00
N GLY A 6 4.05 -8.60 -11.38
CA GLY A 6 3.57 -8.19 -10.07
C GLY A 6 2.42 -7.21 -10.27
N TYR A 7 1.41 -7.28 -9.41
CA TYR A 7 0.30 -6.34 -9.43
C TYR A 7 0.43 -5.38 -8.26
N PHE A 8 0.14 -4.10 -8.51
CA PHE A 8 0.16 -3.03 -7.53
C PHE A 8 -1.26 -2.46 -7.38
N ILE A 9 -1.82 -2.58 -6.18
CA ILE A 9 -3.10 -1.98 -5.81
C ILE A 9 -2.77 -0.79 -4.92
N CYS A 10 -3.22 0.40 -5.29
CA CYS A 10 -3.08 1.58 -4.43
C CYS A 10 -4.37 1.83 -3.65
N VAL A 11 -4.23 2.17 -2.38
CA VAL A 11 -5.34 2.65 -1.55
C VAL A 11 -5.09 4.13 -1.24
N SER A 12 -5.77 5.01 -1.97
CA SER A 12 -5.55 6.45 -1.93
C SER A 12 -6.75 7.17 -1.32
N PHE A 13 -6.58 7.82 -0.18
CA PHE A 13 -7.58 8.77 0.35
C PHE A 13 -7.33 10.21 -0.15
N ALA A 14 -6.08 10.55 -0.50
CA ALA A 14 -5.64 11.92 -0.79
C ALA A 14 -4.91 12.12 -2.14
N ALA A 15 -5.11 11.23 -3.12
CA ALA A 15 -4.50 11.36 -4.45
C ALA A 15 -5.51 11.09 -5.57
N ARG A 16 -5.25 11.64 -6.77
CA ARG A 16 -6.03 11.36 -7.99
C ARG A 16 -5.17 10.76 -9.09
N THR A 17 -5.78 9.88 -9.89
CA THR A 17 -5.14 9.23 -11.05
C THR A 17 -5.51 9.87 -12.39
N ARG A 18 -6.12 11.07 -12.35
CA ARG A 18 -6.53 11.86 -13.51
C ARG A 18 -5.78 13.17 -13.59
N ASP A 19 -5.54 13.62 -14.82
CA ASP A 19 -4.94 14.93 -15.11
C ASP A 19 -5.97 16.06 -15.09
N ASN A 20 -5.57 17.27 -15.50
CA ASN A 20 -6.42 18.45 -15.60
C ASN A 20 -7.49 18.37 -16.71
N THR A 21 -7.35 17.44 -17.67
CA THR A 21 -8.34 17.18 -18.72
C THR A 21 -9.39 16.15 -18.31
N MET A 22 -9.34 15.67 -17.06
CA MET A 22 -10.13 14.53 -16.56
C MET A 22 -9.80 13.20 -17.24
N GLY A 23 -8.74 13.18 -18.06
CA GLY A 23 -8.18 12.00 -18.71
C GLY A 23 -7.25 11.20 -17.78
N PRO A 24 -6.79 10.02 -18.22
CA PRO A 24 -5.77 9.27 -17.50
C PRO A 24 -4.43 10.01 -17.53
N MET A 25 -3.70 9.99 -16.43
CA MET A 25 -2.32 10.50 -16.41
C MET A 25 -1.45 9.76 -17.44
N LEU A 26 -0.56 10.49 -18.10
CA LEU A 26 0.42 9.96 -19.05
C LEU A 26 1.82 9.93 -18.43
N ASN A 27 2.67 9.03 -18.91
CA ASN A 27 4.10 9.00 -18.57
C ASN A 27 4.88 9.99 -19.44
N SER A 28 6.18 10.12 -19.20
CA SER A 28 7.07 11.02 -19.97
C SER A 28 7.13 10.71 -21.47
N SER A 29 6.77 9.49 -21.87
CA SER A 29 6.71 9.06 -23.27
C SER A 29 5.33 9.24 -23.90
N GLY A 30 4.36 9.83 -23.20
CA GLY A 30 3.00 10.06 -23.70
C GLY A 30 2.07 8.84 -23.64
N HIS A 31 2.50 7.71 -23.07
CA HIS A 31 1.66 6.54 -22.87
C HIS A 31 0.88 6.63 -21.56
N ARG A 32 -0.28 5.95 -21.48
CA ARG A 32 -1.07 5.85 -20.23
C ARG A 32 -0.17 5.37 -19.09
N ALA A 33 -0.05 6.20 -18.05
CA ALA A 33 0.72 5.87 -16.87
C ALA A 33 0.04 4.77 -16.05
N THR A 34 0.87 3.93 -15.43
CA THR A 34 0.40 2.87 -14.53
C THR A 34 0.67 3.28 -13.08
N PRO A 35 0.10 2.58 -12.08
CA PRO A 35 0.48 2.79 -10.70
C PRO A 35 1.99 2.61 -10.44
N PHE A 36 2.72 1.87 -11.28
CA PHE A 36 4.19 1.82 -11.20
C PHE A 36 4.88 3.14 -11.60
N SER A 37 4.18 4.02 -12.31
CA SER A 37 4.68 5.33 -12.73
C SER A 37 4.34 6.43 -11.71
N TYR A 38 3.10 6.46 -11.21
CA TYR A 38 2.62 7.55 -10.32
C TYR A 38 2.30 7.10 -8.89
N GLY A 39 2.49 5.83 -8.54
CA GLY A 39 2.09 5.29 -7.24
C GLY A 39 0.59 5.45 -6.99
N ALA A 40 0.27 6.28 -6.00
CA ALA A 40 -1.11 6.65 -5.63
C ALA A 40 -1.77 7.66 -6.57
N GLY A 41 -0.97 8.36 -7.36
CA GLY A 41 -1.40 9.44 -8.25
C GLY A 41 -0.92 10.81 -7.80
N HIS A 42 -1.49 11.85 -8.41
CA HIS A 42 -1.19 13.23 -8.08
C HIS A 42 -1.80 13.63 -6.73
N ILE A 43 -1.00 14.25 -5.87
CA ILE A 43 -1.39 14.69 -4.53
C ILE A 43 -2.57 15.67 -4.56
N GLN A 44 -3.44 15.58 -3.56
CA GLN A 44 -4.49 16.55 -3.25
C GLN A 44 -4.30 17.08 -1.83
N PRO A 45 -3.57 18.20 -1.64
CA PRO A 45 -3.18 18.70 -0.32
C PRO A 45 -4.37 18.91 0.63
N ASN A 46 -5.46 19.52 0.14
CA ASN A 46 -6.65 19.76 0.96
C ASN A 46 -7.31 18.46 1.45
N ARG A 47 -7.23 17.36 0.67
CA ARG A 47 -7.72 16.04 1.12
C ARG A 47 -6.73 15.31 2.01
N ALA A 48 -5.43 15.61 1.88
CA ALA A 48 -4.39 15.02 2.73
C ALA A 48 -4.42 15.59 4.15
N MET A 49 -4.94 16.82 4.32
CA MET A 49 -5.11 17.46 5.62
C MET A 49 -6.07 16.69 6.52
N ASP A 50 -7.19 16.24 5.95
CA ASP A 50 -8.25 15.49 6.66
C ASP A 50 -8.58 14.18 5.93
N PRO A 51 -7.72 13.15 6.03
CA PRO A 51 -7.84 11.93 5.22
C PRO A 51 -8.98 10.99 5.69
N GLY A 52 -9.52 11.21 6.89
CA GLY A 52 -10.51 10.36 7.54
C GLY A 52 -9.92 9.05 8.07
N LEU A 53 -9.30 8.26 7.19
CA LEU A 53 -8.64 7.00 7.55
C LEU A 53 -7.14 7.04 7.24
N VAL A 54 -6.34 6.42 8.10
CA VAL A 54 -4.90 6.25 7.89
C VAL A 54 -4.45 4.81 8.09
N TYR A 55 -3.39 4.46 7.38
CA TYR A 55 -2.61 3.25 7.63
C TYR A 55 -1.55 3.58 8.68
N ASP A 56 -1.78 3.16 9.93
CA ASP A 56 -0.84 3.41 11.01
C ASP A 56 0.32 2.42 10.92
N LEU A 57 1.54 2.94 11.04
CA LEU A 57 2.81 2.22 10.98
C LEU A 57 3.80 2.88 11.94
N ASN A 58 4.57 2.08 12.66
CA ASN A 58 5.62 2.56 13.54
C ASN A 58 7.01 2.10 13.05
N SER A 59 8.07 2.58 13.72
CA SER A 59 9.45 2.21 13.40
C SER A 59 9.71 0.71 13.54
N THR A 60 9.11 0.04 14.52
CA THR A 60 9.21 -1.41 14.72
C THR A 60 8.66 -2.19 13.52
N ASP A 61 7.56 -1.74 12.91
CA ASP A 61 6.99 -2.37 11.72
C ASP A 61 7.96 -2.31 10.52
N TYR A 62 8.68 -1.18 10.37
CA TYR A 62 9.72 -1.07 9.36
C TYR A 62 10.95 -1.93 9.66
N LEU A 63 11.38 -2.04 10.93
CA LEU A 63 12.48 -2.91 11.31
C LEU A 63 12.13 -4.39 11.08
N ASN A 64 10.89 -4.78 11.38
CA ASN A 64 10.33 -6.08 11.07
C ASN A 64 10.35 -6.35 9.55
N PHE A 65 9.92 -5.37 8.76
CA PHE A 65 9.97 -5.45 7.31
C PHE A 65 11.41 -5.65 6.79
N LEU A 66 12.39 -4.90 7.30
CA LEU A 66 13.81 -5.05 6.96
C LEU A 66 14.32 -6.46 7.26
N CYS A 67 13.93 -7.05 8.40
CA CYS A 67 14.27 -8.44 8.71
C CYS A 67 13.75 -9.42 7.65
N VAL A 68 12.50 -9.27 7.21
CA VAL A 68 11.86 -10.18 6.25
C VAL A 68 12.49 -10.10 4.87
N ILE A 69 12.96 -8.91 4.45
CA ILE A 69 13.69 -8.76 3.18
C ILE A 69 15.17 -9.18 3.26
N GLY A 70 15.61 -9.73 4.41
CA GLY A 70 16.92 -10.36 4.56
C GLY A 70 18.03 -9.47 5.11
N TYR A 71 17.70 -8.32 5.71
CA TYR A 71 18.71 -7.48 6.34
C TYR A 71 19.21 -8.15 7.63
N ASN A 72 20.53 -8.19 7.78
CA ASN A 72 21.15 -8.80 8.94
C ASN A 72 21.17 -7.83 10.15
N ARG A 73 21.52 -8.38 11.32
CA ARG A 73 21.56 -7.61 12.58
C ARG A 73 22.54 -6.43 12.54
N THR A 74 23.63 -6.50 11.77
CA THR A 74 24.62 -5.40 11.73
C THR A 74 24.06 -4.19 10.99
N VAL A 75 23.34 -4.40 9.88
CA VAL A 75 22.68 -3.30 9.16
C VAL A 75 21.50 -2.75 9.95
N ILE A 76 20.68 -3.60 10.57
CA ILE A 76 19.53 -3.16 11.38
C ILE A 76 19.96 -2.28 12.56
N LYS A 77 21.13 -2.57 13.16
CA LYS A 77 21.72 -1.73 14.22
C LYS A 77 21.99 -0.29 13.80
N LEU A 78 22.18 -0.02 12.50
CA LEU A 78 22.36 1.36 12.01
C LEU A 78 21.07 2.19 12.13
N PHE A 79 19.91 1.55 12.18
CA PHE A 79 18.60 2.21 12.28
C PHE A 79 18.04 2.23 13.71
N THR A 80 18.73 1.63 14.68
CA THR A 80 18.22 1.43 16.04
C THR A 80 19.22 1.95 17.07
N LYS A 81 18.71 2.58 18.15
CA LYS A 81 19.54 3.05 19.27
C LYS A 81 19.85 1.94 20.29
N GLY A 82 19.40 0.72 20.07
CA GLY A 82 19.50 -0.40 21.00
C GLY A 82 19.38 -1.76 20.29
N PRO A 83 19.51 -2.88 21.02
CA PRO A 83 19.43 -4.20 20.43
C PRO A 83 18.03 -4.46 19.85
N PHE A 84 17.97 -4.86 18.58
CA PHE A 84 16.74 -5.28 17.92
C PHE A 84 16.83 -6.76 17.54
N THR A 85 15.77 -7.51 17.84
CA THR A 85 15.67 -8.92 17.49
C THR A 85 14.58 -9.12 16.46
N CYS A 86 14.98 -9.63 15.29
CA CYS A 86 14.03 -9.99 14.25
C CYS A 86 13.05 -11.07 14.76
N PRO A 87 11.74 -10.88 14.57
CA PRO A 87 10.75 -11.89 14.89
C PRO A 87 10.89 -13.10 13.96
N LYS A 88 10.45 -14.27 14.44
CA LYS A 88 10.62 -15.55 13.72
C LYS A 88 9.66 -15.75 12.54
N ALA A 89 8.49 -15.13 12.58
CA ALA A 89 7.45 -15.32 11.58
C ALA A 89 6.72 -14.00 11.31
N ILE A 90 7.11 -13.33 10.22
CA ILE A 90 6.38 -12.20 9.64
C ILE A 90 6.37 -12.37 8.13
N SER A 91 5.22 -12.16 7.50
CA SER A 91 5.11 -12.18 6.04
C SER A 91 5.46 -10.81 5.46
N LEU A 92 6.11 -10.81 4.30
CA LEU A 92 6.49 -9.58 3.60
C LEU A 92 5.28 -8.74 3.18
N ILE A 93 4.14 -9.40 2.94
CA ILE A 93 2.90 -8.77 2.50
C ILE A 93 2.10 -8.14 3.65
N ASP A 94 2.45 -8.40 4.91
CA ASP A 94 1.69 -7.99 6.10
C ASP A 94 2.02 -6.57 6.57
N LEU A 95 3.03 -5.91 6.00
CA LEU A 95 3.31 -4.51 6.29
C LEU A 95 2.05 -3.69 6.00
N ASN A 96 1.58 -2.93 6.99
CA ASN A 96 0.36 -2.12 6.91
C ASN A 96 0.51 -0.88 6.02
N TYR A 97 0.99 -1.07 4.79
CA TYR A 97 1.34 -0.02 3.85
C TYR A 97 0.14 0.32 2.94
N PRO A 98 -0.06 1.60 2.53
CA PRO A 98 -1.17 2.06 1.68
C PRO A 98 -1.09 1.60 0.21
N SER A 99 -0.35 0.52 -0.04
CA SER A 99 -0.37 -0.20 -1.32
C SER A 99 -0.14 -1.69 -1.08
N ILE A 100 -0.69 -2.48 -2.00
CA ILE A 100 -0.54 -3.94 -2.00
C ILE A 100 0.19 -4.32 -3.27
N THR A 101 1.35 -4.95 -3.11
CA THR A 101 2.12 -5.51 -4.23
C THR A 101 2.21 -7.01 -4.07
N VAL A 102 1.70 -7.76 -5.05
CA VAL A 102 1.84 -9.22 -5.07
C VAL A 102 2.72 -9.61 -6.25
N PRO A 103 3.99 -10.01 -6.01
CA PRO A 103 4.86 -10.47 -7.07
C PRO A 103 4.40 -11.87 -7.53
N LYS A 104 4.11 -12.02 -8.83
CA LYS A 104 3.79 -13.32 -9.46
C LYS A 104 2.65 -14.06 -8.75
N LEU A 105 1.44 -13.49 -8.83
CA LEU A 105 0.23 -14.09 -8.28
C LEU A 105 -0.07 -15.45 -8.95
N ILE A 106 0.04 -16.53 -8.17
CA ILE A 106 -0.34 -17.90 -8.54
C ILE A 106 -1.31 -18.39 -7.46
N GLY A 107 -2.56 -18.65 -7.83
CA GLY A 107 -3.59 -19.05 -6.88
C GLY A 107 -4.12 -17.90 -6.03
N LEU A 108 -4.40 -18.17 -4.75
CA LEU A 108 -5.02 -17.24 -3.81
C LEU A 108 -3.97 -16.62 -2.87
N VAL A 109 -3.99 -15.30 -2.74
CA VAL A 109 -3.19 -14.56 -1.76
C VAL A 109 -4.12 -13.71 -0.92
N THR A 110 -4.05 -13.87 0.40
CA THR A 110 -4.78 -13.03 1.36
C THR A 110 -3.83 -11.98 1.90
N VAL A 111 -4.28 -10.72 1.91
CA VAL A 111 -3.51 -9.59 2.41
C VAL A 111 -4.34 -8.87 3.46
N THR A 112 -3.77 -8.67 4.65
CA THR A 112 -4.45 -7.99 5.75
C THR A 112 -3.94 -6.57 5.88
N ARG A 113 -4.86 -5.63 6.14
CA ARG A 113 -4.57 -4.23 6.38
C ARG A 113 -5.43 -3.69 7.51
N THR A 114 -4.86 -2.77 8.28
CA THR A 114 -5.52 -2.12 9.41
C THR A 114 -5.64 -0.63 9.12
N LEU A 115 -6.88 -0.14 9.15
CA LEU A 115 -7.19 1.27 9.01
C LEU A 115 -7.53 1.85 10.38
N LYS A 116 -7.03 3.05 10.65
CA LYS A 116 -7.32 3.83 11.85
C LYS A 116 -8.14 5.06 11.45
N ASN A 117 -9.26 5.27 12.13
CA ASN A 117 -10.02 6.51 11.99
C ASN A 117 -9.30 7.65 12.72
N VAL A 118 -9.08 8.75 12.00
CA VAL A 118 -8.48 10.00 12.49
C VAL A 118 -9.43 11.18 12.34
N GLY A 119 -10.65 10.94 11.86
CA GLY A 119 -11.74 11.91 11.78
C GLY A 119 -12.91 11.53 12.71
N PRO A 120 -14.09 12.12 12.46
CA PRO A 120 -15.31 11.78 13.18
C PRO A 120 -15.74 10.32 12.94
N PRO A 121 -16.54 9.74 13.87
CA PRO A 121 -17.19 8.45 13.65
C PRO A 121 -17.97 8.40 12.34
N GLY A 122 -17.94 7.25 11.67
CA GLY A 122 -18.55 7.11 10.35
C GLY A 122 -18.53 5.68 9.83
N THR A 123 -19.27 5.45 8.75
CA THR A 123 -19.31 4.17 8.05
C THR A 123 -18.54 4.28 6.74
N TYR A 124 -17.55 3.42 6.57
CA TYR A 124 -16.72 3.35 5.38
C TYR A 124 -17.05 2.09 4.59
N ARG A 125 -17.22 2.23 3.27
CA ARG A 125 -17.43 1.11 2.34
C ARG A 125 -16.24 0.97 1.40
N ALA A 126 -15.76 -0.25 1.24
CA ALA A 126 -14.66 -0.54 0.35
C ALA A 126 -15.14 -0.63 -1.11
N HIS A 127 -14.39 -0.02 -2.01
CA HIS A 127 -14.61 -0.12 -3.45
C HIS A 127 -13.31 -0.55 -4.14
N VAL A 128 -13.41 -1.53 -5.03
CA VAL A 128 -12.25 -2.06 -5.75
C VAL A 128 -12.52 -2.17 -7.24
N LYS A 129 -11.50 -1.79 -8.03
CA LYS A 129 -11.47 -2.04 -9.46
C LYS A 129 -10.39 -3.08 -9.75
N PRO A 130 -10.76 -4.35 -9.99
CA PRO A 130 -9.78 -5.40 -10.20
C PRO A 130 -8.98 -5.17 -11.50
N PRO A 131 -7.67 -5.48 -11.51
CA PRO A 131 -6.89 -5.59 -12.73
C PRO A 131 -7.45 -6.69 -13.64
N ALA A 132 -7.20 -6.59 -14.95
CA ALA A 132 -7.61 -7.62 -15.89
C ALA A 132 -7.01 -9.00 -15.52
N GLY A 133 -7.86 -10.01 -15.46
CA GLY A 133 -7.49 -11.39 -15.11
C GLY A 133 -7.35 -11.69 -13.62
N ILE A 134 -7.75 -10.77 -12.73
CA ILE A 134 -7.71 -10.95 -11.28
C ILE A 134 -9.10 -10.76 -10.69
N SER A 135 -9.48 -11.62 -9.74
CA SER A 135 -10.62 -11.41 -8.86
C SER A 135 -10.14 -10.91 -7.51
N ILE A 136 -10.81 -9.91 -6.94
CA ILE A 136 -10.50 -9.35 -5.62
C ILE A 136 -11.76 -9.37 -4.78
N THR A 137 -11.65 -9.96 -3.59
CA THR A 137 -12.70 -9.98 -2.56
C THR A 137 -12.20 -9.21 -1.35
N ILE A 138 -13.04 -8.34 -0.79
CA ILE A 138 -12.71 -7.54 0.40
C ILE A 138 -13.59 -8.00 1.56
N TRP A 139 -12.99 -8.17 2.73
CA TRP A 139 -13.72 -8.51 3.93
C TRP A 139 -13.13 -7.79 5.16
N PRO A 140 -13.95 -7.09 5.98
CA PRO A 140 -15.35 -6.75 5.73
C PRO A 140 -15.50 -5.69 4.62
N GLU A 141 -16.61 -5.70 3.89
CA GLU A 141 -16.89 -4.69 2.85
C GLU A 141 -17.28 -3.33 3.43
N SER A 142 -17.77 -3.30 4.67
CA SER A 142 -18.11 -2.09 5.40
C SER A 142 -17.57 -2.13 6.82
N ASN A 143 -17.00 -1.04 7.28
CA ASN A 143 -16.55 -0.88 8.66
C ASN A 143 -17.19 0.38 9.27
N THR A 144 -17.63 0.29 10.53
CA THR A 144 -18.16 1.41 11.30
C THR A 144 -17.21 1.67 12.45
N THR A 145 -16.75 2.91 12.57
CA THR A 145 -15.73 3.34 13.53
C THR A 145 -16.31 4.23 14.60
#